data_AF-A0A5B7V4D6-F1
#
_entry.id   AF-A0A5B7V4D6-F1
#
_cell.length_a   1.000
_cell.length_b   1.000
_cell.length_c   1.000
_cell.angle_alpha   90.00
_cell.angle_beta   90.00
_cell.angle_gamma   90.00
#
_symmetry.space_group_name_H-M   'P 1'
#
loop_
_entity.id
_entity.type
_entity.pdbx_description
1 polymer ?
#
loop_
_entity_poly.entity_id
_entity_poly.type
_entity_poly.pdbx_seq_one_letter_code
_entity_poly.pdbx_strand_id
1 'polypeptide(L)'
;MRGIDHSISAITVNPVHLEGGPSTLSGTVVLAEFPDVICSAEKVKIRHGNGYEHYEFIDAPAASGGARVNSPAYDGDSGPRKLRWVGRTKIAE
;
A
#
# COMPACT_ATOMS: atom_id res chain seq x y z
N MET A 1 0.26 -4.81 23.85
CA MET A 1 -0.05 -3.50 23.23
C MET A 1 0.40 -3.56 21.79
N ARG A 2 -0.53 -3.63 20.83
CA ARG A 2 -0.21 -3.63 19.40
C ARG A 2 0.26 -2.21 19.05
N GLY A 3 1.53 -2.06 18.69
CA GLY A 3 2.03 -0.80 18.14
C GLY A 3 1.23 -0.50 16.88
N ILE A 4 0.43 0.57 16.92
CA ILE A 4 -0.14 1.14 15.72
C ILE A 4 1.07 1.74 15.00
N ASP A 5 1.48 1.12 13.90
CA ASP A 5 2.57 1.64 13.09
C ASP A 5 2.11 2.98 12.51
N HIS A 6 2.64 4.08 13.05
CA HIS A 6 2.29 5.44 12.64
C HIS A 6 2.54 5.69 11.14
N SER A 7 3.41 4.89 10.51
CA SER A 7 3.65 4.93 9.07
C SER A 7 2.43 4.44 8.29
N ILE A 8 1.68 3.47 8.83
CA ILE A 8 0.44 2.96 8.23
C ILE A 8 -0.63 4.06 8.23
N SER A 9 -0.77 4.80 9.32
CA SER A 9 -1.72 5.91 9.42
C SER A 9 -1.39 7.06 8.47
N ALA A 10 -0.10 7.29 8.18
CA ALA A 10 0.31 8.31 7.22
C ALA A 10 0.09 7.87 5.75
N ILE A 11 0.15 6.57 5.46
CA ILE A 11 -0.11 6.02 4.13
C ILE A 11 -1.60 6.09 3.77
N THR A 12 -2.50 5.90 4.73
CA THR A 12 -3.94 5.91 4.46
C THR A 12 -4.48 7.30 4.12
N VAL A 13 -3.90 8.36 4.70
CA VAL A 13 -4.36 9.75 4.51
C VAL A 13 -3.73 10.46 3.31
N ASN A 14 -2.58 10.00 2.82
CA ASN A 14 -1.90 10.62 1.69
C ASN A 14 -2.24 9.92 0.37
N PRO A 15 -2.34 10.66 -0.75
CA PRO A 15 -2.49 10.05 -2.05
C PRO A 15 -1.31 9.12 -2.40
N VAL A 16 -1.62 7.97 -2.99
CA VAL A 16 -0.67 6.98 -3.50
C VAL A 16 -0.93 6.73 -4.98
N HIS A 17 0.09 6.38 -5.74
CA HIS A 17 -0.04 6.04 -7.15
C HIS A 17 -0.02 4.52 -7.34
N LEU A 18 -1.12 3.94 -7.84
CA LEU A 18 -1.26 2.53 -8.14
C LEU A 18 -0.84 2.25 -9.60
N GLU A 19 0.17 1.41 -9.76
CA GLU A 19 0.67 0.93 -11.05
C GLU A 19 0.20 -0.51 -11.32
N GLY A 20 -0.46 -0.73 -12.47
CA GLY A 20 -1.00 -2.03 -12.86
C GLY A 20 -2.33 -2.37 -12.19
N GLY A 21 -2.68 -3.65 -12.17
CA GLY A 21 -3.93 -4.13 -11.58
C GLY A 21 -5.18 -3.83 -12.41
N PRO A 22 -6.39 -3.91 -11.80
CA PRO A 22 -7.63 -3.56 -12.46
C PRO A 22 -7.62 -2.08 -12.89
N SER A 23 -8.15 -1.79 -14.08
CA SER A 23 -8.23 -0.41 -14.60
C SER A 23 -9.01 0.55 -13.68
N THR A 24 -9.97 0.03 -12.93
CA THR A 24 -10.75 0.74 -11.91
C THR A 24 -9.97 1.09 -10.64
N LEU A 25 -8.77 0.51 -10.46
CA LEU A 25 -7.85 0.75 -9.34
C LEU A 25 -6.44 1.10 -9.85
N SER A 26 -6.37 2.03 -10.80
CA SER A 26 -5.11 2.51 -11.36
C SER A 26 -4.98 4.02 -11.22
N GLY A 27 -3.75 4.53 -11.13
CA GLY A 27 -3.47 5.96 -10.99
C GLY A 27 -3.40 6.44 -9.53
N THR A 28 -3.50 7.75 -9.34
CA THR A 28 -3.38 8.38 -8.01
C THR A 28 -4.70 8.29 -7.25
N VAL A 29 -4.68 7.64 -6.08
CA VAL A 29 -5.85 7.37 -5.23
C VAL A 29 -5.56 7.70 -3.78
N VAL A 30 -6.61 7.94 -2.98
CA VAL A 30 -6.51 8.06 -1.53
C VAL A 30 -6.99 6.76 -0.90
N LEU A 31 -6.09 6.05 -0.19
CA LEU A 31 -6.42 4.72 0.32
C LEU A 31 -7.59 4.72 1.33
N ALA A 32 -7.76 5.82 2.08
CA ALA A 32 -8.88 5.98 3.02
C ALA A 32 -10.27 6.07 2.34
N GLU A 33 -10.35 6.28 1.03
CA GLU A 33 -11.63 6.35 0.30
C GLU A 33 -12.19 4.96 -0.05
N PHE A 34 -11.38 3.90 0.08
CA PHE A 34 -11.84 2.54 -0.18
C PHE A 34 -12.50 1.94 1.06
N PRO A 35 -13.55 1.12 0.87
CA PRO A 35 -14.34 0.58 1.98
C PRO A 35 -13.56 -0.37 2.89
N ASP A 36 -12.57 -1.06 2.35
CA ASP A 36 -11.73 -1.99 3.10
C ASP A 36 -10.33 -2.05 2.49
N VAL A 37 -9.36 -1.62 3.30
CA VAL A 37 -7.95 -1.59 2.98
C VAL A 37 -7.15 -2.14 4.14
N ILE A 38 -6.31 -3.14 3.84
CA ILE A 38 -5.36 -3.72 4.79
C ILE A 38 -3.98 -3.24 4.38
N CYS A 39 -3.38 -2.39 5.20
CA CYS A 39 -2.02 -1.89 5.01
C CYS A 39 -1.06 -2.53 6.01
N SER A 40 0.11 -2.94 5.54
CA SER A 40 1.28 -3.27 6.34
C SER A 40 2.51 -2.55 5.80
N ALA A 41 3.66 -2.68 6.49
CA ALA A 41 4.92 -2.07 6.05
C ALA A 41 5.38 -2.56 4.65
N GLU A 42 4.98 -3.76 4.25
CA GLU A 42 5.43 -4.40 3.00
C GLU A 42 4.33 -4.46 1.93
N LYS A 43 3.06 -4.45 2.34
CA LYS A 43 1.95 -4.81 1.46
C LYS A 43 0.70 -3.98 1.71
N VAL A 44 0.03 -3.62 0.64
CA VAL A 44 -1.30 -3.01 0.66
C VAL A 44 -2.28 -3.96 -0.01
N LYS A 45 -3.42 -4.21 0.61
CA LYS A 45 -4.53 -4.98 0.03
C LYS A 45 -5.77 -4.10 -0.02
N ILE A 46 -6.36 -3.99 -1.20
CA ILE A 46 -7.57 -3.19 -1.43
C ILE A 46 -8.71 -4.14 -1.80
N ARG A 47 -9.83 -4.07 -1.07
CA ARG A 47 -11.03 -4.84 -1.41
C ARG A 47 -11.57 -4.39 -2.77
N HIS A 48 -11.76 -5.33 -3.68
CA HIS A 48 -12.25 -5.04 -5.02
C HIS A 48 -13.04 -6.22 -5.60
N GLY A 49 -14.31 -5.97 -5.96
CA GLY A 49 -15.24 -7.03 -6.36
C GLY A 49 -15.32 -8.14 -5.31
N ASN A 50 -15.23 -9.39 -5.74
CA ASN A 50 -15.21 -10.56 -4.85
C ASN A 50 -13.81 -10.91 -4.29
N GLY A 51 -12.81 -10.03 -4.40
CA GLY A 51 -11.46 -10.32 -3.94
C GLY A 51 -10.73 -9.18 -3.24
N TYR A 52 -9.43 -9.35 -3.11
CA TYR A 52 -8.48 -8.31 -2.76
C TYR A 52 -7.45 -8.18 -3.88
N GLU A 53 -7.18 -6.94 -4.28
CA GLU A 53 -6.02 -6.60 -5.12
C GLU A 53 -4.84 -6.30 -4.23
N HIS A 54 -3.68 -6.86 -4.57
CA HIS A 54 -2.47 -6.80 -3.76
C HIS A 54 -1.46 -5.88 -4.43
N TYR A 55 -0.91 -4.96 -3.64
CA TYR A 55 0.11 -4.02 -4.06
C TYR A 55 1.30 -4.03 -3.10
N GLU A 56 2.47 -3.68 -3.62
CA GLU A 56 3.73 -3.56 -2.88
C GLU A 56 4.37 -2.21 -3.15
N PHE A 57 5.06 -1.65 -2.15
CA PHE A 57 5.76 -0.37 -2.30
C PHE A 57 6.97 -0.54 -3.21
N ILE A 58 7.08 0.30 -4.24
CA ILE A 58 8.19 0.24 -5.19
C ILE A 58 9.53 0.57 -4.50
N ASP A 59 9.49 1.45 -3.51
CA ASP A 59 10.67 1.90 -2.75
C ASP A 59 10.80 1.23 -1.37
N ALA A 60 10.05 0.14 -1.10
CA ALA A 60 10.27 -0.58 0.14
C ALA A 60 11.69 -1.18 0.12
N PRO A 61 12.52 -0.94 1.16
CA PRO A 61 13.80 -1.63 1.27
C PRO A 61 13.51 -3.13 1.25
N ALA A 62 14.15 -3.84 0.31
CA ALA A 62 13.99 -5.29 0.19
C ALA A 62 14.19 -5.90 1.58
N ALA A 63 13.14 -6.50 2.14
CA ALA A 63 13.19 -7.17 3.44
C ALA A 63 14.01 -8.47 3.31
N SER A 64 15.30 -8.33 3.02
CA SER A 64 16.29 -9.36 3.17
C SER A 64 16.71 -9.34 4.63
N GLY A 65 16.11 -10.23 5.42
CA GLY A 65 16.57 -10.67 6.73
C GLY A 65 17.35 -9.66 7.58
N GLY A 66 16.64 -8.93 8.44
CA GLY A 66 17.21 -8.36 9.66
C GLY A 66 18.20 -7.21 9.47
N ALA A 67 17.70 -5.99 9.32
CA ALA A 67 18.37 -4.80 9.86
C ALA A 67 17.38 -3.63 9.89
N ARG A 68 17.23 -3.04 11.08
CA ARG A 68 16.55 -1.76 11.29
C ARG A 68 17.33 -0.68 10.55
N VAL A 69 16.82 -0.08 9.47
CA VAL A 69 17.28 1.24 9.00
C VAL A 69 16.14 1.93 8.25
N ASN A 70 15.80 3.11 8.76
CA ASN A 70 15.12 4.24 8.13
C ASN A 70 13.77 3.98 7.49
N SER A 71 12.72 4.31 8.25
CA SER A 71 11.55 4.98 7.68
C SER A 71 12.04 5.98 6.64
N PRO A 72 11.57 5.95 5.37
CA PRO A 72 11.85 7.05 4.49
C PRO A 72 11.22 8.27 5.15
N ALA A 73 12.08 9.16 5.64
CA ALA A 73 11.68 10.49 6.00
C ALA A 73 10.93 11.03 4.78
N TYR A 74 9.74 11.54 5.04
CA TYR A 74 8.92 12.18 4.04
C TYR A 74 9.63 13.50 3.68
N ASP A 75 10.70 13.41 2.90
CA ASP A 75 11.33 14.57 2.27
C ASP A 75 10.29 15.12 1.30
N GLY A 76 9.74 16.28 1.66
CA GLY A 76 8.53 16.89 1.10
C GLY A 76 8.62 17.37 -0.34
N ASP A 77 9.34 16.65 -1.20
CA ASP A 77 9.56 16.94 -2.62
C ASP A 77 9.36 15.71 -3.54
N SER A 78 9.09 14.52 -2.97
CA SER A 78 8.77 13.32 -3.75
C SER A 78 7.25 13.16 -3.86
N GLY A 79 6.73 13.02 -5.08
CA GLY A 79 5.31 12.85 -5.38
C GLY A 79 4.62 11.68 -4.65
N PRO A 80 3.34 11.38 -4.97
CA PRO A 80 2.59 10.36 -4.26
C PRO A 80 3.33 9.01 -4.25
N ARG A 81 3.34 8.31 -3.10
CA ARG A 81 4.04 7.02 -2.96
C ARG A 81 3.55 6.04 -4.01
N LYS A 82 4.46 5.33 -4.67
CA LYS A 82 4.11 4.39 -5.72
C LYS A 82 3.94 2.97 -5.19
N LEU A 83 2.88 2.33 -5.65
CA LEU A 83 2.48 0.98 -5.29
C LEU A 83 2.29 0.17 -6.58
N ARG A 84 2.97 -0.96 -6.70
CA ARG A 84 2.88 -1.84 -7.87
C ARG A 84 1.96 -3.00 -7.57
N TRP A 85 1.02 -3.29 -8.47
CA TRP A 85 0.15 -4.46 -8.38
C TRP A 85 0.97 -5.75 -8.55
N VAL A 86 0.74 -6.71 -7.66
CA VAL A 86 1.46 -8.00 -7.64
C VAL A 86 0.53 -9.21 -7.70
N GLY A 87 -0.79 -9.00 -7.69
CA GLY A 87 -1.74 -10.09 -7.86
C GLY A 87 -3.08 -9.84 -7.19
N ARG A 88 -3.93 -10.87 -7.21
CA ARG A 88 -5.26 -10.87 -6.63
C ARG A 88 -5.52 -12.14 -5.84
N THR A 89 -6.27 -12.04 -4.75
CA THR A 89 -6.92 -13.17 -4.10
C THR A 89 -8.43 -13.07 -4.28
N LYS A 90 -9.09 -14.13 -4.77
CA LYS A 90 -10.55 -14.23 -4.82
C LYS A 90 -11.07 -14.81 -3.50
N ILE A 91 -12.17 -14.27 -2.98
CA ILE A 91 -12.95 -14.87 -1.91
C ILE A 91 -14.04 -15.68 -2.62
N ALA A 92 -14.09 -16.98 -2.35
CA ALA A 92 -15.14 -17.84 -2.87
C ALA A 92 -16.49 -17.43 -2.25
N GLU A 93 -17.55 -17.51 -3.05
CA GLU A 93 -18.94 -17.33 -2.59
C GLU A 93 -19.46 -18.59 -1.90
#